data_AF-A0A5C8FL72-F1
#
_entry.id   AF-A0A5C8FL72-F1
#
_cell.length_a   1.000
_cell.length_b   1.000
_cell.length_c   1.000
_cell.angle_alpha   90.00
_cell.angle_beta   90.00
_cell.angle_gamma   90.00
#
_symmetry.space_group_name_H-M   'P 1'
#
loop_
_entity.id
_entity.type
_entity.pdbx_description
1 polymer ?
#
loop_
_entity_poly.entity_id
_entity_poly.type
_entity_poly.pdbx_seq_one_letter_code
_entity_poly.pdbx_strand_id
1 'polypeptide(L)' 'MARKDIINSVIGDGSSFKGTFIVKGSFQIDGKFEGDLKIDGHLIIGTNGRVKTSTILT' A
#
# COMPACT_ATOMS: atom_id res chain seq x y z
N MET A 1 -21.13 -7.78 13.24
CA MET A 1 -20.30 -8.28 12.12
C MET A 1 -19.04 -7.42 12.06
N ALA A 2 -17.86 -7.95 12.39
CA ALA A 2 -16.62 -7.22 12.18
C ALA A 2 -16.42 -7.05 10.66
N ARG A 3 -16.32 -5.80 10.19
CA ARG A 3 -15.96 -5.52 8.79
C ARG A 3 -14.54 -6.06 8.66
N LYS A 4 -14.37 -7.23 8.03
CA LYS A 4 -13.05 -7.73 7.69
C LYS A 4 -12.49 -6.71 6.73
N ASP A 5 -11.58 -5.86 7.18
CA ASP A 5 -10.87 -4.95 6.30
C ASP A 5 -10.08 -5.83 5.33
N ILE A 6 -10.69 -6.11 4.17
CA ILE A 6 -10.11 -7.00 3.17
C ILE A 6 -8.89 -6.24 2.64
N ILE A 7 -7.72 -6.71 3.01
CA ILE A 7 -6.48 -6.25 2.40
C ILE A 7 -6.48 -6.81 0.97
N ASN A 8 -6.53 -5.93 -0.01
CA ASN A 8 -6.52 -6.31 -1.43
C ASN A 8 -5.11 -6.65 -1.90
N SER A 9 -4.11 -5.95 -1.38
CA SER A 9 -2.72 -6.10 -1.82
C SER A 9 -1.75 -5.85 -0.67
N VAL A 10 -0.63 -6.56 -0.69
CA VAL A 10 0.44 -6.47 0.32
C VAL A 10 1.79 -6.40 -0.36
N ILE A 11 2.63 -5.44 0.03
CA ILE A 11 4.08 -5.52 -0.18
C ILE A 11 4.70 -6.05 1.11
N GLY A 12 5.12 -7.30 1.11
CA GLY A 12 5.74 -7.94 2.28
C GLY A 12 7.15 -7.42 2.58
N ASP A 13 7.62 -7.73 3.79
CA ASP A 13 9.01 -7.49 4.20
C ASP A 13 10.00 -8.09 3.17
N GLY A 14 11.15 -7.42 2.98
CA GLY A 14 12.13 -7.79 1.96
C GLY A 14 11.73 -7.49 0.51
N SER A 15 10.46 -7.15 0.23
CA SER A 15 9.99 -6.80 -1.11
C SER A 15 10.19 -5.31 -1.40
N SER A 16 10.50 -4.97 -2.66
CA SER A 16 10.62 -3.59 -3.11
C SER A 16 9.83 -3.40 -4.40
N PHE A 17 8.94 -2.42 -4.40
CA PHE A 17 8.17 -2.00 -5.57
C PHE A 17 8.60 -0.59 -6.01
N LYS A 18 8.76 -0.40 -7.32
CA LYS A 18 9.01 0.91 -7.91
C LYS A 18 8.13 1.13 -9.14
N GLY A 19 7.29 2.17 -9.12
CA GLY A 19 6.40 2.51 -10.22
C GLY A 19 5.05 3.05 -9.77
N THR A 20 4.05 2.95 -10.65
CA THR A 20 2.68 3.37 -10.37
C THR A 20 1.85 2.17 -9.91
N PHE A 21 1.18 2.30 -8.76
CA PHE A 21 0.30 1.28 -8.22
C PHE A 21 -1.12 1.82 -8.06
N ILE A 22 -2.09 1.10 -8.65
CA ILE A 22 -3.50 1.48 -8.64
C ILE A 22 -4.27 0.34 -8.00
N VAL A 23 -4.87 0.61 -6.84
CA VAL A 23 -5.59 -0.40 -6.06
C VAL A 23 -6.98 0.12 -5.70
N LYS A 24 -7.97 -0.75 -5.86
CA LYS A 24 -9.35 -0.50 -5.44
C LYS A 24 -9.59 -1.32 -4.17
N GLY A 25 -9.55 -0.67 -3.02
CA GLY A 25 -9.57 -1.31 -1.70
C GLY A 25 -8.29 -1.07 -0.90
N SER A 26 -8.02 -1.92 0.09
CA SER A 26 -6.97 -1.67 1.08
C SER A 26 -5.61 -2.18 0.63
N PHE A 27 -4.56 -1.42 0.90
CA PHE A 27 -3.17 -1.74 0.55
C PHE A 27 -2.29 -1.72 1.79
N GLN A 28 -1.58 -2.81 2.05
CA GLN A 28 -0.62 -2.90 3.14
C GLN A 28 0.83 -2.89 2.62
N ILE A 29 1.67 -2.07 3.22
CA ILE A 29 3.08 -1.94 2.87
C ILE A 29 3.92 -2.23 4.11
N ASP A 30 4.54 -3.41 4.13
CA ASP A 30 5.55 -3.82 5.11
C ASP A 30 6.97 -3.78 4.51
N GLY A 31 7.10 -3.75 3.18
CA GLY A 31 8.36 -3.60 2.46
C GLY A 31 8.63 -2.17 1.97
N LYS A 32 9.32 -2.03 0.83
CA LYS A 32 9.66 -0.74 0.20
C LYS A 32 8.73 -0.43 -0.97
N PHE A 33 8.17 0.78 -0.98
CA PHE A 33 7.38 1.32 -2.09
C PHE A 33 7.95 2.65 -2.56
N GLU A 34 8.26 2.79 -3.85
CA GLU A 34 8.67 4.06 -4.45
C GLU A 34 7.88 4.38 -5.72
N GLY A 35 7.13 5.49 -5.73
CA GLY A 35 6.41 5.95 -6.92
C GLY A 35 5.01 6.48 -6.62
N ASP A 36 4.10 6.40 -7.60
CA ASP A 36 2.76 7.00 -7.49
C ASP A 36 1.74 5.97 -7.00
N LEU A 37 0.97 6.34 -5.98
CA LEU A 37 -0.04 5.48 -5.39
C LEU A 37 -1.44 6.08 -5.59
N LYS A 38 -2.30 5.34 -6.29
CA LYS A 38 -3.74 5.62 -6.36
C LYS A 38 -4.49 4.54 -5.60
N ILE A 39 -5.15 4.94 -4.53
CA ILE A 39 -5.85 4.02 -3.64
C ILE A 39 -7.25 4.53 -3.36
N ASP A 40 -8.25 3.70 -3.62
CA ASP A 40 -9.65 3.96 -3.27
C ASP A 40 -10.01 3.06 -2.09
N GLY A 41 -9.53 3.41 -0.90
CA GLY A 41 -9.59 2.57 0.29
C GLY A 41 -8.56 2.95 1.36
N HIS A 42 -8.09 1.97 2.12
CA HIS A 42 -7.18 2.20 3.24
C HIS A 42 -5.73 1.85 2.91
N LEU A 43 -4.83 2.81 3.13
CA LEU A 43 -3.39 2.56 3.11
C LEU A 43 -2.91 2.20 4.52
N ILE A 44 -2.32 1.03 4.66
CA ILE A 44 -1.75 0.51 5.91
C ILE A 44 -0.23 0.42 5.71
N ILE A 45 0.53 1.03 6.60
CA ILE A 45 2.00 0.95 6.58
C ILE A 45 2.39 0.20 7.84
N GLY A 46 2.97 -1.00 7.68
CA GLY A 46 3.45 -1.77 8.82
C GLY A 46 4.76 -1.24 9.36
N THR A 47 5.23 -1.83 10.46
CA THR A 47 6.38 -1.34 11.24
C THR A 47 7.67 -1.20 10.42
N ASN A 48 7.88 -2.07 9.43
CA ASN A 48 9.04 -2.05 8.54
C ASN A 48 8.78 -1.34 7.20
N GLY A 49 7.54 -0.90 6.97
CA GLY A 49 7.10 -0.29 5.74
C GLY A 49 7.83 1.02 5.45
N ARG A 50 8.40 1.14 4.25
CA ARG A 50 9.05 2.37 3.78
C ARG A 50 8.38 2.82 2.49
N VAL A 51 7.69 3.95 2.57
CA VAL A 51 6.95 4.53 1.44
C VAL A 51 7.63 5.83 1.02
N LYS A 52 7.98 5.92 -0.27
CA LYS A 52 8.46 7.13 -0.91
C LYS A 52 7.58 7.43 -2.11
N THR A 53 6.62 8.33 -1.93
CA THR A 53 5.64 8.65 -2.97
C THR A 53 5.61 10.14 -3.23
N SER A 54 5.46 10.49 -4.50
CA SER A 54 5.37 11.88 -4.95
C SER A 54 3.92 12.37 -4.90
N THR A 55 2.96 11.46 -5.14
CA THR A 55 1.54 11.78 -5.20
C THR A 55 0.73 10.61 -4.64
N ILE A 56 -0.08 10.88 -3.62
CA ILE A 56 -1.13 9.97 -3.15
C ILE A 56 -2.45 10.54 -3.63
N LEU A 57 -3.18 9.77 -4.43
CA LEU A 57 -4.57 10.06 -4.77
C LEU A 57 -5.44 9.09 -3.96
N THR A 58 -6.16 9.63 -2.99
CA THR A 58 -7.14 8.93 -2.15
C THR A 58 -8.54 9.42 -2.48
#